data_AF-A0A9N9SF14-F1
#
_entry.id   AF-A0A9N9SF14-F1
#
_cell.length_a   1.000
_cell.length_b   1.000
_cell.length_c   1.000
_cell.angle_alpha   90.00
_cell.angle_beta   90.00
_cell.angle_gamma   90.00
#
_symmetry.space_group_name_H-M   'P 1'
#
loop_
_entity.id
_entity.type
_entity.pdbx_description
1 polymer ?
#
loop_
_entity_poly.entity_id
_entity_poly.type
_entity_poly.pdbx_seq_one_letter_code
_entity_poly.pdbx_strand_id
1 'polypeptide(L)'
;MISSKAKIQKFAPCFIGNAYLDSQEFLRFLLLGLHEDINEVIEKPNPKFTDIDEILDVNEKASEAWSRFLKVNNCVGLIKSSLKYSSLTFDLFWDLSLPLPQQKRKISSFQCLDSFTRKESLGGEDKPTCSKSKERRKCT
;
A
#
# COMPACT_ATOMS: atom_id res chain seq x y z
N MET A 1 6.92 5.03 -33.85
CA MET A 1 7.06 5.16 -32.39
C MET A 1 5.66 5.17 -31.78
N ILE A 2 5.32 4.19 -30.95
CA ILE A 2 4.07 4.22 -30.18
C ILE A 2 4.27 5.29 -29.09
N SER A 3 3.45 6.34 -29.10
CA SER A 3 3.48 7.39 -28.07
C SER A 3 3.31 6.78 -26.68
N SER A 4 4.09 7.23 -25.69
CA SER A 4 4.00 6.78 -24.30
C SER A 4 2.58 6.86 -23.74
N LYS A 5 1.78 7.81 -24.23
CA LYS A 5 0.35 7.96 -23.90
C LYS A 5 -0.48 6.72 -24.30
N ALA A 6 -0.24 6.16 -25.48
CA ALA A 6 -0.99 5.00 -25.99
C ALA A 6 -0.65 3.71 -25.21
N LYS A 7 0.58 3.57 -24.71
CA LYS A 7 0.95 2.45 -23.84
C LYS A 7 0.21 2.54 -22.50
N ILE A 8 0.24 3.70 -21.85
CA ILE A 8 -0.42 3.92 -20.55
C ILE A 8 -1.93 3.71 -20.67
N GLN A 9 -2.56 4.21 -21.74
CA GLN A 9 -3.99 4.01 -22.00
C GLN A 9 -4.39 2.52 -22.17
N LYS A 10 -3.46 1.65 -22.59
CA LYS A 10 -3.70 0.21 -22.68
C LYS A 10 -3.73 -0.46 -21.30
N PHE A 11 -2.87 -0.03 -20.37
CA PHE A 11 -2.78 -0.58 -19.02
C PHE A 11 -3.82 0.02 -18.08
N ALA A 12 -4.15 1.30 -18.26
CA ALA A 12 -5.09 2.02 -17.41
C ALA A 12 -6.11 2.77 -18.30
N PRO A 13 -7.25 2.11 -18.62
CA PRO A 13 -8.28 2.68 -19.49
C PRO A 13 -8.89 3.99 -18.97
N CYS A 14 -8.77 4.29 -17.68
CA CYS A 14 -9.19 5.57 -17.10
C CYS A 14 -8.45 6.78 -17.68
N PHE A 15 -7.28 6.60 -18.32
CA PHE A 15 -6.55 7.66 -19.02
C PHE A 15 -6.93 7.82 -20.51
N ILE A 16 -7.96 7.10 -20.99
CA ILE A 16 -8.46 7.25 -22.36
C ILE A 16 -9.18 8.61 -22.47
N GLY A 17 -8.66 9.48 -23.34
CA GLY A 17 -9.20 10.83 -23.57
C GLY A 17 -8.22 11.95 -23.20
N ASN A 18 -8.77 13.14 -22.95
CA ASN A 18 -8.05 14.36 -22.61
C ASN A 18 -8.64 15.05 -21.35
N ALA A 19 -9.29 14.29 -20.47
CA ALA A 19 -9.76 14.83 -19.20
C ALA A 19 -8.56 15.16 -18.29
N TYR A 20 -8.73 16.15 -17.40
CA TYR A 20 -7.81 16.36 -16.30
C TYR A 20 -7.93 15.18 -15.33
N LEU A 21 -6.80 14.58 -14.97
CA LEU A 21 -6.70 13.42 -14.09
C LEU A 21 -5.69 13.71 -12.99
N ASP A 22 -5.79 12.96 -11.88
CA ASP A 22 -4.87 13.08 -10.77
C ASP A 22 -3.46 12.60 -11.19
N SER A 23 -2.46 13.44 -10.99
CA SER A 23 -1.07 13.13 -11.34
C SER A 23 -0.48 12.03 -10.44
N GLN A 24 -0.96 11.90 -9.20
CA GLN A 24 -0.57 10.80 -8.31
C GLN A 24 -1.09 9.46 -8.86
N GLU A 25 -2.35 9.43 -9.30
CA GLU A 25 -2.94 8.23 -9.89
C GLU A 25 -2.17 7.84 -11.16
N PHE A 26 -1.88 8.80 -12.03
CA PHE A 26 -1.05 8.59 -13.21
C PHE A 26 0.33 8.02 -12.86
N LEU A 27 1.01 8.59 -11.86
CA LEU A 27 2.32 8.11 -11.42
C LEU A 27 2.25 6.66 -10.93
N ARG A 28 1.23 6.30 -10.14
CA ARG A 28 1.04 4.93 -9.64
C ARG A 28 0.85 3.94 -10.77
N PHE A 29 0.02 4.26 -11.76
CA PHE A 29 -0.19 3.37 -12.92
C PHE A 29 1.07 3.24 -13.79
N LEU A 30 1.81 4.34 -13.97
CA LEU A 30 3.07 4.29 -14.70
C LEU A 30 4.11 3.41 -13.98
N LEU A 31 4.27 3.59 -12.66
CA LEU A 31 5.20 2.80 -11.86
C LEU A 31 4.80 1.32 -11.84
N LEU A 32 3.50 1.02 -11.74
CA LEU A 32 3.00 -0.35 -11.80
C LEU A 32 3.32 -1.00 -13.15
N GLY A 33 3.01 -0.32 -14.27
CA GLY A 33 3.28 -0.86 -15.61
C GLY A 33 4.77 -1.03 -15.88
N LEU A 34 5.61 -0.08 -15.46
CA LEU A 34 7.07 -0.21 -15.55
C LEU A 34 7.61 -1.33 -14.67
N HIS A 35 7.06 -1.48 -13.45
CA HIS A 35 7.43 -2.56 -12.56
C HIS A 35 7.10 -3.91 -13.20
N GLU A 36 5.89 -4.08 -13.72
CA GLU A 36 5.48 -5.33 -14.38
C GLU A 36 6.34 -5.65 -15.62
N ASP A 37 6.72 -4.64 -16.41
CA ASP A 37 7.57 -4.81 -17.59
C ASP A 37 9.03 -5.19 -17.24
N ILE A 38 9.55 -4.72 -16.11
CA ILE A 38 10.95 -4.96 -15.65
C ILE A 38 11.05 -6.16 -14.72
N ASN A 39 9.95 -6.57 -14.08
CA ASN A 39 9.96 -7.64 -13.10
C ASN A 39 10.30 -8.98 -13.77
N GLU A 40 11.49 -9.51 -13.49
CA GLU A 40 11.99 -10.77 -14.03
C GLU A 40 11.33 -12.00 -13.40
N VAL A 41 10.45 -11.82 -12.40
CA VAL A 41 9.68 -12.89 -11.78
C VAL A 41 8.54 -13.31 -12.70
N ILE A 42 8.79 -14.34 -13.52
CA ILE A 42 7.85 -14.88 -14.52
C ILE A 42 6.74 -15.72 -13.87
N GLU A 43 7.08 -16.53 -12.86
CA GLU A 43 6.11 -17.31 -12.09
C GLU A 43 5.98 -16.72 -10.69
N LYS A 44 4.89 -16.00 -10.44
CA LYS A 44 4.57 -15.53 -9.09
C LYS A 44 4.26 -16.77 -8.25
N PRO A 45 5.06 -17.12 -7.23
CA PRO A 45 4.73 -18.23 -6.35
C PRO A 45 3.33 -17.99 -5.79
N ASN A 46 2.45 -19.00 -5.82
CA ASN A 46 1.15 -18.91 -5.18
C ASN A 46 1.37 -18.34 -3.78
N PRO A 47 0.80 -17.18 -3.44
CA PRO A 47 0.98 -16.62 -2.12
C PRO A 47 0.33 -17.60 -1.17
N LYS A 48 1.14 -18.46 -0.57
CA LYS A 48 0.74 -19.13 0.65
C LYS A 48 0.58 -17.96 1.61
N PHE A 49 -0.66 -17.55 1.84
CA PHE A 49 -1.07 -16.75 3.00
C PHE A 49 -0.88 -17.60 4.26
N THR A 50 0.28 -18.23 4.41
CA THR A 50 0.73 -18.79 5.67
C THR A 50 1.05 -17.59 6.53
N ASP A 51 0.22 -17.41 7.55
CA ASP A 51 0.45 -16.45 8.61
C ASP A 51 1.91 -16.55 9.05
N ILE A 52 2.57 -15.39 9.15
CA ILE A 52 3.91 -15.33 9.71
C ILE A 52 3.78 -15.77 11.17
N ASP A 53 4.64 -16.69 11.60
CA ASP A 53 4.57 -17.30 12.92
C ASP A 53 4.38 -16.25 14.01
N GLU A 54 3.33 -16.41 14.82
CA GLU A 54 2.95 -15.49 15.87
C GLU A 54 4.05 -15.35 16.94
N ILE A 55 4.93 -16.34 17.08
CA ILE A 55 6.02 -16.40 18.05
C ILE A 55 7.16 -15.42 17.72
N LEU A 56 7.34 -15.06 16.44
CA LEU A 56 8.43 -14.20 16.00
C LEU A 56 8.29 -12.75 16.50
N ASP A 57 9.42 -12.09 16.74
CA ASP A 57 9.43 -10.65 17.03
C ASP A 57 8.96 -9.83 15.82
N VAL A 58 8.49 -8.60 16.05
CA VAL A 58 8.05 -7.69 14.99
C VAL A 58 9.11 -7.50 13.91
N ASN A 59 10.39 -7.39 14.28
CA ASN A 59 11.48 -7.17 13.31
C ASN A 59 11.74 -8.42 12.45
N GLU A 60 11.64 -9.60 13.05
CA GLU A 60 11.76 -10.88 12.35
C GLU A 60 10.58 -11.07 11.39
N LYS A 61 9.36 -10.74 11.84
CA LYS A 61 8.16 -10.75 11.00
C LYS A 61 8.29 -9.79 9.81
N ALA A 62 8.84 -8.60 10.02
CA ALA A 62 9.08 -7.63 8.96
C ALA A 62 10.12 -8.13 7.95
N SER A 63 11.19 -8.76 8.44
CA SER A 63 12.27 -9.31 7.60
C SER A 63 11.79 -10.48 6.76
N GLU A 64 10.98 -11.38 7.34
CA GLU A 64 10.33 -12.48 6.62
C GLU A 64 9.33 -11.96 5.59
N ALA A 65 8.50 -10.98 5.96
CA ALA A 65 7.59 -10.33 5.02
C ALA A 65 8.37 -9.72 3.84
N TRP A 66 9.43 -8.97 4.11
CA TRP A 66 10.30 -8.37 3.10
C TRP A 66 10.90 -9.41 2.15
N SER A 67 11.46 -10.48 2.71
CA SER A 67 12.03 -11.59 1.94
C SER A 67 11.00 -12.26 1.03
N ARG A 68 9.76 -12.44 1.51
CA ARG A 68 8.65 -12.96 0.69
C ARG A 68 8.27 -12.00 -0.43
N PHE A 69 8.20 -10.71 -0.15
CA PHE A 69 7.84 -9.71 -1.14
C PHE A 69 8.88 -9.58 -2.25
N LEU A 70 10.18 -9.58 -1.93
CA LEU A 70 11.27 -9.53 -2.91
C LEU A 70 11.27 -10.70 -3.91
N LYS A 71 10.66 -11.84 -3.56
CA LYS A 71 10.49 -12.97 -4.49
C LYS A 71 9.42 -12.73 -5.55
N VAL A 72 8.57 -11.73 -5.37
CA VAL A 72 7.42 -11.44 -6.22
C VAL A 72 7.53 -10.05 -6.86
N ASN A 73 8.09 -9.09 -6.13
CA ASN A 73 8.04 -7.68 -6.46
C ASN A 73 9.24 -6.92 -5.86
N ASN A 74 9.78 -5.95 -6.60
CA ASN A 74 10.80 -5.03 -6.12
C ASN A 74 10.10 -3.72 -5.76
N CYS A 75 10.12 -3.35 -4.48
CA CYS A 75 9.52 -2.11 -4.01
C CYS A 75 10.51 -1.32 -3.14
N VAL A 76 10.10 -0.15 -2.68
CA VAL A 76 10.97 0.81 -2.00
C VAL A 76 10.93 0.67 -0.48
N GLY A 77 9.89 0.01 0.07
CA GLY A 77 9.79 -0.22 1.51
C GLY A 77 8.52 -0.92 1.96
N LEU A 78 8.42 -1.08 3.28
CA LEU A 78 7.31 -1.72 4.00
C LEU A 78 6.68 -0.77 5.00
N ILE A 79 5.35 -0.79 5.08
CA ILE A 79 4.57 -0.17 6.14
C ILE A 79 4.00 -1.25 7.03
N LYS A 80 4.16 -1.06 8.34
CA LYS A 80 3.53 -1.89 9.36
C LYS A 80 2.18 -1.30 9.74
N SER A 81 1.13 -2.06 9.48
CA SER A 81 -0.23 -1.75 9.92
C SER A 81 -0.60 -2.66 11.10
N SER A 82 -1.07 -2.07 12.19
CA SER A 82 -1.41 -2.80 13.41
C SER A 82 -2.85 -2.48 13.81
N LEU A 83 -3.70 -3.49 13.77
CA LEU A 83 -5.10 -3.37 14.15
C LEU A 83 -5.28 -3.93 15.56
N LYS A 84 -5.87 -3.14 16.47
CA LYS A 84 -6.11 -3.59 17.85
C LYS A 84 -6.97 -4.86 17.82
N TYR A 85 -6.48 -5.88 18.52
CA TYR A 85 -7.08 -7.20 18.75
C TYR A 85 -6.88 -8.32 17.73
N SER A 86 -6.35 -8.14 16.51
CA SER A 86 -6.32 -9.31 15.59
C SER A 86 -5.36 -9.33 14.41
N SER A 87 -4.62 -8.27 14.05
CA SER A 87 -3.74 -8.40 12.87
C SER A 87 -2.59 -7.41 12.86
N LEU A 88 -1.40 -7.96 12.65
CA LEU A 88 -0.20 -7.24 12.22
C LEU A 88 -0.02 -7.54 10.73
N THR A 89 -0.07 -6.52 9.89
CA THR A 89 0.16 -6.66 8.44
C THR A 89 1.33 -5.79 8.00
N PHE A 90 2.00 -6.25 6.96
CA PHE A 90 3.12 -5.56 6.33
C PHE A 90 2.76 -5.36 4.87
N ASP A 91 2.62 -4.09 4.47
CA ASP A 91 2.20 -3.71 3.13
C ASP A 91 3.36 -3.01 2.40
N LEU A 92 3.60 -3.37 1.14
CA LEU A 92 4.60 -2.70 0.31
C LEU A 92 4.11 -1.31 -0.09
N PHE A 93 5.04 -0.36 -0.23
CA PHE A 93 4.71 0.95 -0.78
C PHE A 93 5.77 1.46 -1.76
N TRP A 94 5.30 2.31 -2.68
CA TRP A 94 6.10 3.02 -3.67
C TRP A 94 6.11 4.53 -3.44
N ASP A 95 4.99 5.03 -2.92
CA ASP A 95 4.77 6.41 -2.52
C ASP A 95 3.99 6.48 -1.21
N LEU A 96 4.02 7.62 -0.53
CA LEU A 96 3.24 7.88 0.69
C LEU A 96 2.28 9.04 0.44
N SER A 97 0.97 8.78 0.53
CA SER A 97 -0.05 9.82 0.61
C SER A 97 -0.09 10.38 2.03
N LEU A 98 0.50 11.56 2.26
CA LEU A 98 0.54 12.15 3.58
C LEU A 98 -0.64 13.10 3.82
N PRO A 99 -1.44 12.93 4.90
CA PRO A 99 -2.52 13.84 5.22
C PRO A 99 -1.96 15.20 5.64
N LEU A 100 -2.58 16.27 5.13
CA LEU A 100 -2.23 17.63 5.52
C LEU A 100 -2.93 17.99 6.84
N PRO A 101 -2.20 18.36 7.90
CA PRO A 101 -2.81 18.80 9.15
C PRO A 101 -3.61 20.09 8.90
N GLN A 102 -4.91 20.03 9.21
CA GLN A 102 -5.79 21.19 9.08
C GLN A 102 -5.30 22.31 10.02
N GLN A 103 -5.37 23.57 9.54
CA GLN A 103 -5.18 24.81 10.32
C GLN A 103 -3.74 25.34 10.55
N LYS A 104 -2.71 24.85 9.85
CA LYS A 104 -1.36 25.44 9.95
C LYS A 104 -0.93 26.16 8.66
N ARG A 105 -0.55 27.45 8.78
CA ARG A 105 0.00 28.26 7.67
C ARG A 105 1.38 27.79 7.19
N LYS A 106 2.14 27.11 8.05
CA LYS A 106 3.42 26.47 7.72
C LYS A 106 3.39 25.06 8.28
N ILE A 107 3.57 24.08 7.40
CA ILE A 107 3.55 22.65 7.73
C ILE A 107 4.92 22.10 7.35
N SER A 108 5.57 21.39 8.27
CA SER A 108 6.78 20.64 7.95
C SER A 108 6.43 19.22 7.47
N SER A 109 7.32 18.60 6.69
CA SER A 109 7.17 17.20 6.26
C SER A 109 6.99 16.24 7.45
N PHE A 110 7.71 16.48 8.54
CA PHE A 110 7.59 15.72 9.78
C PHE A 110 6.17 15.78 10.37
N GLN A 111 5.49 16.92 10.32
CA GLN A 111 4.12 17.03 10.83
C GLN A 111 3.11 16.21 10.00
N CYS A 112 3.34 16.09 8.69
CA CYS A 112 2.53 15.24 7.83
C CYS A 112 2.79 13.76 8.13
N LEU A 113 4.06 13.37 8.38
CA LEU A 113 4.42 12.01 8.81
C LEU A 113 3.84 11.64 10.18
N ASP A 114 3.85 12.58 11.14
CA ASP A 114 3.22 12.40 12.45
C ASP A 114 1.70 12.20 12.32
N SER A 115 1.09 12.88 11.33
CA SER A 115 -0.34 12.72 11.04
C SER A 115 -0.61 11.38 10.38
N PHE A 116 0.25 10.93 9.45
CA PHE A 116 0.16 9.64 8.79
C PHE A 116 0.29 8.44 9.74
N THR A 117 1.17 8.55 10.74
CA THR A 117 1.45 7.47 11.71
C THR A 117 0.53 7.51 12.94
N ARG A 118 -0.40 8.45 12.99
CA ARG A 118 -1.34 8.59 14.10
C ARG A 118 -2.30 7.40 14.14
N LYS A 119 -2.69 6.98 15.34
CA LYS A 119 -3.75 5.98 15.52
C LYS A 119 -5.09 6.57 15.09
N GLU A 120 -5.78 5.87 14.20
CA GLU A 120 -7.08 6.28 13.69
C GLU A 120 -8.17 5.29 14.10
N SER A 121 -9.36 5.81 14.41
CA SER A 121 -10.52 4.97 14.71
C SER A 121 -11.27 4.62 13.44
N LEU A 122 -11.17 3.36 13.01
CA LEU A 122 -11.94 2.83 11.90
C LEU A 122 -13.39 2.58 12.33
N GLY A 123 -14.31 3.38 11.81
CA GLY A 123 -15.75 3.36 12.13
C GLY A 123 -16.62 3.58 10.90
N GLY A 124 -17.94 3.63 11.08
CA GLY A 124 -18.87 3.83 9.96
C GLY A 124 -18.76 2.74 8.89
N GLU A 125 -18.52 3.17 7.64
CA GLU A 125 -18.32 2.29 6.48
C GLU A 125 -16.95 1.60 6.46
N ASP A 126 -15.98 2.07 7.25
CA ASP A 126 -14.61 1.52 7.28
C ASP A 126 -14.40 0.47 8.38
N LYS A 127 -15.48 0.00 9.03
CA LYS A 127 -15.38 -1.01 10.08
C LYS A 127 -14.77 -2.31 9.52
N PRO A 128 -13.62 -2.76 10.05
CA PRO A 128 -13.03 -4.04 9.65
C PRO A 128 -13.86 -5.22 10.17
N THR A 129 -13.80 -6.33 9.45
CA THR A 129 -14.38 -7.61 9.88
C THR A 129 -13.39 -8.33 10.79
N CYS A 130 -13.80 -8.64 12.02
CA CYS A 130 -12.95 -9.36 12.96
C CYS A 130 -12.78 -10.82 12.54
N SER A 131 -11.54 -11.32 12.50
CA SER A 131 -11.24 -12.72 12.18
C SER A 131 -11.86 -13.72 13.16
N LYS A 132 -11.96 -13.32 14.45
CA LYS A 132 -12.49 -14.14 15.56
C LYS A 132 -14.02 -14.16 15.61
N SER A 133 -14.67 -12.99 15.52
CA SER A 133 -16.14 -12.90 15.66
C SER A 133 -16.89 -12.89 14.33
N LYS A 134 -16.19 -12.76 13.19
CA LYS A 134 -16.77 -12.62 11.84
C LYS A 134 -17.75 -11.44 11.67
N GLU A 135 -17.75 -10.50 12.61
CA GLU A 135 -18.59 -9.30 12.60
C GLU A 135 -17.77 -8.05 12.28
N ARG A 136 -18.42 -7.04 11.69
CA ARG A 136 -17.84 -5.71 11.46
C ARG A 136 -17.84 -4.90 12.76
N ARG A 137 -16.65 -4.58 13.27
CA ARG A 137 -16.49 -3.89 14.56
C ARG A 137 -15.65 -2.63 14.42
N LYS A 138 -15.96 -1.63 15.25
CA LYS A 138 -15.12 -0.43 15.35
C LYS A 138 -13.75 -0.84 15.89
N CYS A 139 -12.68 -0.34 15.27
CA CYS A 139 -11.31 -0.58 15.73
C CYS A 139 -10.54 0.74 15.85
N THR A 140 -9.41 0.72 16.55
CA THR A 140 -8.55 1.89 16.83
C THR A 140 -7.10 1.45 16.89
#